data_AF-A0A5N9ED79-F1
#
_entry.id   AF-A0A5N9ED79-F1
#
_cell.length_a   1.000
_cell.length_b   1.000
_cell.length_c   1.000
_cell.angle_alpha   90.00
_cell.angle_beta   90.00
_cell.angle_gamma   90.00
#
_symmetry.space_group_name_H-M   'P 1'
#
loop_
_entity.id
_entity.type
_entity.pdbx_description
1 polymer ?
#
loop_
_entity_poly.entity_id
_entity_poly.type
_entity_poly.pdbx_seq_one_letter_code
_entity_poly.pdbx_strand_id
1 'polypeptide(L)'
;MKITDIKTFMMQGGRRNWVFCKIETARDMPWHDKVQTSPLAITDGYFELPKSPRLRTDLDESIIKMRPYTPNKEHYVGSWYTEDNSPADV
;
A
#
# COMPACT_ATOMS: atom_id res chain seq x y z
N MET A 1 1.32 5.02 5.31
CA MET A 1 2.15 3.88 4.90
C MET A 1 2.63 3.17 6.16
N LYS A 2 2.45 1.86 6.32
CA LYS A 2 3.01 1.12 7.48
C LYS A 2 3.97 0.06 6.96
N ILE A 3 5.26 0.28 7.19
CA ILE A 3 6.32 -0.69 6.87
C ILE A 3 6.21 -1.83 7.89
N THR A 4 6.07 -3.06 7.40
CA THR A 4 5.98 -4.27 8.25
C THR A 4 7.32 -4.96 8.39
N ASP A 5 8.16 -4.92 7.36
CA ASP A 5 9.50 -5.49 7.41
C ASP A 5 10.45 -4.75 6.45
N ILE A 6 11.73 -4.74 6.80
CA ILE A 6 12.80 -4.23 5.92
C ILE A 6 13.89 -5.29 5.87
N LYS A 7 14.00 -5.95 4.71
CA LYS A 7 15.04 -6.93 4.47
C LYS A 7 16.13 -6.35 3.59
N THR A 8 17.34 -6.39 4.11
CA THR A 8 18.53 -5.86 3.42
C THR A 8 19.33 -7.01 2.80
N PHE A 9 19.72 -6.86 1.54
CA PHE A 9 20.54 -7.81 0.81
C PHE A 9 21.81 -7.14 0.32
N MET A 10 22.95 -7.63 0.82
CA MET A 10 24.27 -7.28 0.29
C MET A 10 24.57 -8.17 -0.91
N MET A 11 24.81 -7.58 -2.07
CA MET A 11 25.17 -8.29 -3.30
C MET A 11 26.49 -7.77 -3.86
N GLN A 12 27.28 -8.67 -4.43
CA GLN A 12 28.55 -8.31 -5.07
C GLN A 12 28.27 -7.74 -6.47
N GLY A 13 28.19 -6.41 -6.58
CA GLY A 13 27.98 -5.68 -7.84
C GLY A 13 29.28 -5.43 -8.61
N GLY A 14 30.08 -6.47 -8.85
CA GLY A 14 31.32 -6.41 -9.63
C GLY A 14 32.42 -5.54 -9.01
N ARG A 15 32.38 -4.20 -9.22
CA ARG A 15 33.37 -3.24 -8.68
C ARG A 15 33.02 -2.69 -7.30
N ARG A 16 31.74 -2.70 -6.90
CA ARG A 16 31.29 -2.27 -5.56
C ARG A 16 30.17 -3.18 -5.07
N ASN A 17 30.07 -3.32 -3.75
CA ASN A 17 28.92 -3.99 -3.15
C ASN A 17 27.67 -3.14 -3.31
N TRP A 18 26.56 -3.79 -3.63
CA TRP A 18 25.23 -3.18 -3.73
C TRP A 18 24.41 -3.59 -2.53
N VAL A 19 23.61 -2.66 -2.04
CA VAL A 19 22.65 -2.90 -0.96
C VAL A 19 21.27 -2.77 -1.56
N PHE A 20 20.52 -3.87 -1.57
CA PHE A 20 19.10 -3.85 -1.93
C PHE A 20 18.27 -3.87 -0.66
N CYS A 21 17.24 -3.04 -0.59
CA CYS A 21 16.23 -3.07 0.46
C CYS A 21 14.93 -3.58 -0.14
N LYS A 22 14.43 -4.70 0.35
CA LYS A 22 13.05 -5.12 0.14
C LYS A 22 12.24 -4.57 1.31
N ILE A 23 11.38 -3.61 1.00
CA ILE A 23 10.45 -3.03 1.96
C ILE A 23 9.14 -3.80 1.80
N GLU A 24 8.71 -4.46 2.87
CA GLU A 24 7.39 -5.06 2.94
C GLU A 24 6.46 -4.08 3.65
N THR A 25 5.34 -3.81 3.02
CA THR A 25 4.36 -2.80 3.43
C THR A 25 3.00 -3.45 3.51
N ALA A 26 2.28 -3.21 4.61
CA ALA A 26 0.94 -3.76 4.74
C ALA A 26 -0.11 -2.99 3.92
N ARG A 27 0.17 -1.72 3.63
CA ARG A 27 -0.75 -0.77 2.99
C ARG A 27 0.05 0.21 2.15
N ASP A 28 -0.09 0.10 0.83
CA ASP A 28 0.71 0.84 -0.15
C ASP A 28 0.07 2.15 -0.60
N MET A 29 -1.26 2.15 -0.74
CA MET A 29 -1.96 3.29 -1.33
C MET A 29 -2.78 4.05 -0.27
N PRO A 30 -2.69 5.38 -0.19
CA PRO A 30 -3.44 6.20 0.78
C PRO A 30 -4.96 5.99 0.75
N TRP A 31 -5.50 5.60 -0.40
CA TRP A 31 -6.93 5.36 -0.59
C TRP A 31 -7.36 3.91 -0.32
N HIS A 32 -6.43 2.96 -0.14
CA HIS A 32 -6.74 1.56 0.10
C HIS A 32 -7.64 1.38 1.34
N ASP A 33 -7.35 2.12 2.40
CA ASP A 33 -8.14 2.11 3.64
C ASP A 33 -9.49 2.81 3.51
N LYS A 34 -9.60 3.78 2.60
CA LYS A 34 -10.83 4.56 2.39
C LYS A 34 -11.87 3.76 1.60
N VAL A 35 -11.42 2.89 0.68
CA VAL A 35 -12.31 2.05 -0.13
C VAL A 35 -12.91 0.91 0.70
N GLN A 36 -12.31 0.53 1.81
CA GLN A 36 -12.78 -0.55 2.68
C GLN A 36 -13.78 -0.04 3.71
N THR A 37 -14.98 -0.61 3.76
CA THR A 37 -15.99 -0.25 4.78
C THR A 37 -15.57 -0.64 6.20
N SER A 38 -14.71 -1.65 6.34
CA SER A 38 -14.17 -2.12 7.62
C SER A 38 -12.74 -2.57 7.41
N PRO A 39 -11.76 -1.65 7.51
CA PRO A 39 -10.35 -1.99 7.26
C PRO A 39 -9.85 -3.02 8.28
N LEU A 40 -9.11 -4.01 7.78
CA LEU A 40 -8.53 -5.07 8.61
C LEU A 40 -7.48 -4.49 9.57
N ALA A 41 -7.62 -4.77 10.86
CA ALA A 41 -6.65 -4.36 11.86
C ALA A 41 -5.34 -5.14 11.69
N ILE A 42 -4.22 -4.42 11.79
CA ILE A 42 -2.87 -5.00 11.78
C ILE A 42 -2.24 -4.76 13.14
N THR A 43 -2.16 -5.82 13.94
CA THR A 43 -1.51 -5.84 15.25
C THR A 43 -0.24 -6.70 15.17
N ASP A 44 0.88 -6.14 15.63
CA ASP A 44 2.19 -6.81 15.66
C ASP A 44 2.65 -7.46 14.34
N GLY A 45 2.29 -6.85 13.21
CA GLY A 45 2.65 -7.32 11.87
C GLY A 45 1.74 -8.43 11.31
N TYR A 46 0.70 -8.84 12.05
CA TYR A 46 -0.28 -9.82 11.61
C TYR A 46 -1.64 -9.17 11.38
N PHE A 47 -2.40 -9.70 10.42
CA PHE A 47 -3.80 -9.34 10.26
C PHE A 47 -4.64 -10.06 11.32
N GLU A 48 -5.46 -9.30 12.06
CA GLU A 48 -6.42 -9.92 12.96
C GLU A 48 -7.59 -10.50 12.18
N LEU A 49 -7.84 -11.80 12.37
CA LEU A 49 -9.01 -12.44 11.77
C LEU A 49 -10.29 -11.90 12.42
N PRO A 50 -11.22 -11.35 11.63
CA PRO A 50 -12.49 -10.87 12.15
C PRO A 50 -13.34 -12.02 12.68
N LYS A 51 -13.97 -11.83 13.85
CA LYS A 51 -14.85 -12.82 14.50
C LYS A 51 -16.28 -12.84 13.96
N SER A 52 -16.61 -11.99 12.99
CA SER A 52 -17.94 -11.90 12.37
C SER A 52 -18.00 -12.73 11.08
N PRO A 53 -19.20 -13.16 10.64
CA PRO A 53 -19.34 -13.99 9.44
C PRO A 53 -18.87 -13.26 8.17
N ARG A 54 -18.35 -14.03 7.19
CA ARG A 54 -17.87 -13.55 5.86
C ARG A 54 -16.60 -12.69 5.94
N LEU A 55 -16.22 -12.06 4.82
CA LEU A 55 -14.99 -11.26 4.67
C LEU A 55 -14.99 -9.97 5.49
N ARG A 56 -16.16 -9.55 6.00
CA ARG A 56 -16.45 -8.40 6.87
C ARG A 56 -16.07 -7.02 6.34
N THR A 57 -15.18 -6.90 5.37
CA THR A 57 -15.01 -5.69 4.58
C THR A 57 -15.81 -5.78 3.30
N ASP A 58 -16.39 -4.65 2.91
CA ASP A 58 -16.99 -4.43 1.60
C ASP A 58 -16.28 -3.26 0.91
N LEU A 59 -16.57 -3.06 -0.37
CA LEU A 59 -16.09 -1.95 -1.16
C LEU A 59 -17.07 -0.79 -1.06
N ASP A 60 -16.58 0.38 -0.64
CA ASP A 60 -17.35 1.61 -0.70
C ASP A 60 -17.39 2.14 -2.14
N GLU A 61 -18.48 1.83 -2.84
CA GLU A 61 -18.72 2.28 -4.21
C GLU A 61 -18.72 3.80 -4.36
N SER A 62 -19.05 4.56 -3.31
CA SER A 62 -19.03 6.02 -3.36
C SER A 62 -17.61 6.55 -3.56
N ILE A 63 -16.64 5.92 -2.89
CA ILE A 63 -15.21 6.23 -3.03
C ILE A 63 -14.69 5.81 -4.40
N ILE A 64 -15.11 4.64 -4.89
CA ILE A 64 -14.72 4.15 -6.22
C ILE A 64 -15.21 5.11 -7.32
N LYS A 65 -16.45 5.59 -7.22
CA LYS A 65 -17.04 6.54 -8.19
C LYS A 65 -16.29 7.87 -8.27
N MET A 66 -15.64 8.30 -7.19
CA MET A 66 -14.83 9.52 -7.18
C MET A 66 -13.50 9.38 -7.93
N ARG A 67 -13.02 8.16 -8.20
CA ARG A 67 -11.73 7.91 -8.85
C ARG A 67 -11.88 7.00 -10.09
N PRO A 68 -12.59 7.46 -11.14
CA PRO A 68 -12.75 6.69 -12.36
C PRO A 68 -11.39 6.49 -13.05
N TYR A 69 -11.21 5.30 -13.61
CA TYR A 69 -10.02 4.99 -14.40
C TYR A 69 -9.90 5.95 -15.59
N THR A 70 -8.71 6.53 -15.76
CA THR A 70 -8.41 7.45 -16.87
C THR A 70 -7.12 7.00 -17.57
N PRO A 71 -7.23 6.46 -18.81
CA PRO A 71 -6.09 5.85 -19.50
C PRO A 71 -4.87 6.77 -19.60
N ASN A 72 -5.06 8.07 -19.78
CA ASN A 72 -3.95 9.00 -20.03
C ASN A 72 -3.35 9.65 -18.76
N LYS A 73 -4.01 9.56 -17.60
CA LYS A 73 -3.47 10.12 -16.35
C LYS A 73 -2.57 9.13 -15.61
N GLU A 74 -2.89 7.84 -15.66
CA GLU A 74 -2.21 6.85 -14.81
C GLU A 74 -0.80 6.45 -15.31
N HIS A 75 -0.37 6.91 -16.49
CA HIS A 75 0.97 6.61 -17.02
C HIS A 75 2.10 7.37 -16.31
N TYR A 76 1.80 8.43 -15.54
CA TYR A 76 2.80 9.32 -14.93
C TYR A 76 2.62 9.58 -13.43
N VAL A 77 1.56 9.08 -12.81
CA VAL A 77 1.36 9.15 -11.36
C VAL A 77 1.70 7.79 -10.76
N GLY A 78 2.86 7.71 -10.10
CA GLY A 78 3.21 6.58 -9.26
C GLY A 78 2.14 6.34 -8.20
N SER A 79 1.87 5.07 -7.93
CA SER A 79 0.91 4.61 -6.92
C SER A 79 1.25 5.04 -5.48
N TRP A 80 2.38 5.71 -5.29
CA TRP A 80 2.98 6.11 -4.02
C TRP A 80 2.75 7.58 -3.67
N TYR A 81 2.03 8.34 -4.51
CA TYR A 81 1.73 9.74 -4.23
C TYR A 81 0.49 9.90 -3.35
N THR A 82 0.44 10.97 -2.56
CA THR A 82 -0.76 11.42 -1.83
C THR A 82 -1.86 11.89 -2.79
N GLU A 83 -3.06 12.18 -2.27
CA GLU A 83 -4.22 12.56 -3.11
C GLU A 83 -3.98 13.83 -3.95
N ASP A 84 -2.98 14.63 -3.59
CA ASP A 84 -2.51 15.83 -4.29
C ASP A 84 -1.33 15.58 -5.26
N ASN A 85 -0.97 14.32 -5.50
CA ASN A 85 0.20 13.88 -6.27
C ASN A 85 1.57 14.30 -5.68
N SER A 86 1.63 14.75 -4.42
CA SER A 86 2.92 14.95 -3.75
C SER A 86 3.51 13.61 -3.27
N PRO A 87 4.84 13.50 -3.09
CA PRO A 87 5.45 12.33 -2.47
C PRO A 87 4.77 12.08 -1.12
N ALA A 88 4.24 10.88 -0.90
CA ALA A 88 3.67 10.54 0.39
C ALA A 88 4.75 10.62 1.47
N ASP A 89 4.51 11.43 2.51
CA ASP A 89 5.42 11.59 3.63
C ASP A 89 5.54 10.25 4.38
N VAL A 90 6.79 9.89 4.69
CA VAL A 90 7.21 8.58 5.25
C VAL A 90 6.99 8.47 6.75
#